data_AF-B1XQ77-F1
#
_entry.id   AF-B1XQ77-F1
#
_cell.length_a   1.000
_cell.length_b   1.000
_cell.length_c   1.000
_cell.angle_alpha   90.00
_cell.angle_beta   90.00
_cell.angle_gamma   90.00
#
_symmetry.space_group_name_H-M   'P 1'
#
loop_
_entity.id
_entity.type
_entity.pdbx_description
1 polymer ?
#
loop_
_entity_poly.entity_id
_entity_poly.type
_entity_poly.pdbx_seq_one_letter_code
_entity_poly.pdbx_strand_id
1 'polypeptide(L)'
;MARNRETATLVFVTMPLGGGELKYGFRSRLRDSLRDNFGQTVIANGVSIQNLVIGANSPKPARASRRTETGYEGSYCSTNRIAALRADRYSITRAKPSKIQGGNHSDTYFATVNGIKVAFLSNALDSGGRGAAAGFPSQYGVRLATSADTGELVYGAEFPRLPSYSYDLEDGSVFSSKTDPSQANELLNSGGLFKEKDAGFYNQGHFAALYGVTAN
;
A
#
# COMPACT_ATOMS: atom_id res chain seq x y z
N MET A 1 -7.30 -28.08 19.14
CA MET A 1 -6.55 -26.98 19.81
C MET A 1 -7.14 -25.63 19.39
N ALA A 2 -7.82 -24.95 20.31
CA ALA A 2 -8.30 -23.59 20.07
C ALA A 2 -7.10 -22.66 19.99
N ARG A 3 -6.94 -21.94 18.87
CA ARG A 3 -5.92 -20.90 18.77
C ARG A 3 -6.41 -19.74 19.63
N ASN A 4 -5.75 -19.43 20.73
CA ASN A 4 -5.97 -18.17 21.45
C ASN A 4 -5.70 -17.03 20.46
N ARG A 5 -6.77 -16.49 19.88
CA ARG A 5 -6.72 -15.41 18.91
C ARG A 5 -7.34 -14.21 19.60
N GLU A 6 -6.49 -13.31 20.07
CA GLU A 6 -6.92 -11.97 20.45
C GLU A 6 -7.60 -11.29 19.25
N THR A 7 -8.51 -10.35 19.54
CA THR A 7 -9.14 -9.51 18.53
C THR A 7 -8.05 -8.81 17.73
N ALA A 8 -8.16 -8.84 16.40
CA ALA A 8 -7.11 -8.28 15.56
C ALA A 8 -7.08 -6.75 15.71
N THR A 9 -5.98 -6.21 16.23
CA THR A 9 -5.76 -4.76 16.40
C THR A 9 -5.01 -4.21 15.20
N LEU A 10 -5.40 -3.02 14.73
CA LEU A 10 -4.68 -2.31 13.69
C LEU A 10 -3.38 -1.71 14.28
N VAL A 11 -2.24 -2.12 13.73
CA VAL A 11 -0.91 -1.69 14.16
C VAL A 11 -0.07 -1.35 12.94
N PHE A 12 1.06 -0.67 13.13
CA PHE A 12 2.11 -0.56 12.12
C PHE A 12 3.46 -1.02 12.65
N VAL A 13 4.35 -1.37 11.72
CA VAL A 13 5.79 -1.54 11.95
C VAL A 13 6.55 -0.60 11.02
N THR A 14 7.73 -0.16 11.44
CA THR A 14 8.59 0.68 10.60
C THR A 14 9.56 -0.18 9.80
N MET A 15 9.66 0.09 8.51
CA MET A 15 10.64 -0.53 7.62
C MET A 15 11.25 0.51 6.67
N PRO A 16 12.49 0.29 6.19
CA PRO A 16 13.09 1.18 5.19
C PRO A 16 12.35 1.07 3.85
N LEU A 17 12.23 2.20 3.17
CA LEU A 17 11.72 2.32 1.81
C LEU A 17 12.49 3.47 1.12
N GLY A 18 13.27 3.14 0.08
CA GLY A 18 14.18 4.10 -0.54
C GLY A 18 15.17 4.69 0.46
N GLY A 19 15.32 6.01 0.43
CA GLY A 19 16.08 6.79 1.41
C GLY A 19 15.32 7.12 2.71
N GLY A 20 14.11 6.61 2.91
CA GLY A 20 13.24 6.97 4.05
C GLY A 20 12.63 5.78 4.78
N GLU A 21 11.63 6.08 5.59
CA GLU A 21 10.89 5.09 6.39
C GLU A 21 9.43 4.97 5.93
N LEU A 22 8.97 3.72 5.85
CA LEU A 22 7.59 3.35 5.63
C LEU A 22 6.99 2.74 6.90
N LYS A 23 5.81 3.23 7.29
CA LYS A 23 5.00 2.61 8.34
C LYS A 23 4.04 1.61 7.69
N TYR A 24 4.39 0.34 7.76
CA TYR A 24 3.58 -0.75 7.20
C TYR A 24 2.51 -1.17 8.20
N GLY A 25 1.27 -0.75 7.94
CA GLY A 25 0.07 -1.05 8.72
C GLY A 25 -0.59 -2.37 8.34
N PHE A 26 -1.09 -3.08 9.35
CA PHE A 26 -1.80 -4.35 9.19
C PHE A 26 -2.58 -4.69 10.47
N ARG A 27 -3.55 -5.61 10.35
CA ARG A 27 -4.25 -6.16 11.52
C ARG A 27 -3.42 -7.27 12.16
N SER A 28 -2.87 -7.02 13.35
CA SER A 28 -2.08 -7.98 14.13
C SER A 28 -2.96 -8.71 15.13
N ARG A 29 -2.71 -10.01 15.32
CA ARG A 29 -3.25 -10.82 16.42
C ARG A 29 -2.14 -11.22 17.40
N LEU A 30 -1.03 -10.47 17.40
CA LEU A 30 0.07 -10.68 18.33
C LEU A 30 -0.38 -10.17 19.70
N ARG A 31 -0.07 -10.96 20.75
CA ARG A 31 -0.31 -10.59 22.14
C ARG A 31 0.23 -9.20 22.45
N ASP A 32 -0.55 -8.41 23.17
CA ASP A 32 -0.21 -7.02 23.51
C ASP A 32 1.16 -6.92 24.18
N SER A 33 1.49 -7.84 25.09
CA SER A 33 2.78 -7.91 25.80
C SER A 33 4.00 -8.17 24.91
N LEU A 34 3.80 -8.54 23.63
CA LEU A 34 4.88 -8.81 22.66
C LEU A 34 5.00 -7.73 21.60
N ARG A 35 4.08 -6.75 21.55
CA ARG A 35 4.06 -5.73 20.49
C ARG A 35 5.35 -4.93 20.45
N ASP A 36 5.83 -4.48 21.61
CA ASP A 36 7.05 -3.67 21.71
C ASP A 36 8.29 -4.45 21.24
N ASN A 37 8.35 -5.76 21.54
CA ASN A 37 9.41 -6.66 21.08
C ASN A 37 9.43 -6.79 19.56
N PHE A 38 8.25 -6.76 18.92
CA PHE A 38 8.12 -6.76 17.47
C PHE A 38 8.25 -5.36 16.86
N GLY A 39 8.23 -4.30 17.68
CA GLY A 39 8.23 -2.92 17.24
C GLY A 39 6.92 -2.52 16.58
N GLN A 40 5.80 -3.10 17.04
CA GLN A 40 4.46 -2.78 16.59
C GLN A 40 3.91 -1.60 17.40
N THR A 41 3.40 -0.59 16.71
CA THR A 41 2.71 0.54 17.33
C THR A 41 1.24 0.51 16.94
N VAL A 42 0.34 0.61 17.91
CA VAL A 42 -1.10 0.64 17.67
C VAL A 42 -1.47 1.91 16.89
N ILE A 43 -2.32 1.76 15.87
CA ILE A 43 -2.90 2.89 15.14
C ILE A 43 -4.17 3.29 15.88
N ALA A 44 -4.08 4.39 16.63
CA ALA A 44 -5.22 4.96 17.34
C ALA A 44 -6.18 5.67 16.38
N ASN A 45 -7.44 5.79 16.80
CA ASN A 45 -8.47 6.42 16.00
C ASN A 45 -8.19 7.91 15.77
N GLY A 46 -8.45 8.41 14.55
CA GLY A 46 -8.31 9.83 14.19
C GLY A 46 -6.88 10.35 14.01
N VAL A 47 -5.85 9.51 14.20
CA VAL A 47 -4.45 9.95 14.08
C VAL A 47 -3.99 9.89 12.62
N SER A 48 -3.60 11.04 12.07
CA SER A 48 -2.89 11.09 10.79
C SER A 48 -1.46 10.61 10.98
N ILE A 49 -1.10 9.52 10.30
CA ILE A 49 0.24 8.93 10.38
C ILE A 49 0.94 9.13 9.04
N GLN A 50 1.99 9.97 9.03
CA GLN A 50 2.84 10.16 7.86
C GLN A 50 3.51 8.85 7.43
N ASN A 51 3.60 8.61 6.12
CA ASN A 51 4.17 7.42 5.48
C ASN A 51 3.47 6.10 5.88
N LEU A 52 2.20 6.16 6.30
CA LEU A 52 1.39 4.97 6.58
C LEU A 52 0.90 4.31 5.29
N VAL A 53 1.19 3.02 5.17
CA VAL A 53 0.64 2.14 4.14
C VAL A 53 0.00 0.94 4.80
N ILE A 54 -1.28 0.68 4.55
CA ILE A 54 -1.98 -0.51 5.02
C ILE A 54 -2.11 -1.52 3.90
N GLY A 55 -1.78 -2.78 4.21
CA GLY A 55 -2.11 -3.92 3.36
C GLY A 55 -1.32 -4.03 2.06
N ALA A 56 -0.20 -3.30 1.90
CA ALA A 56 0.59 -3.40 0.68
C ALA A 56 1.12 -4.81 0.41
N ASN A 57 1.13 -5.17 -0.87
CA ASN A 57 1.72 -6.41 -1.35
C ASN A 57 3.25 -6.32 -1.44
N SER A 58 3.77 -5.15 -1.80
CA SER A 58 5.19 -4.84 -1.89
C SER A 58 5.42 -3.34 -1.64
N PRO A 59 6.39 -2.94 -0.81
CA PRO A 59 7.29 -3.79 -0.03
C PRO A 59 6.53 -4.50 1.10
N LYS A 60 7.16 -5.52 1.71
CA LYS A 60 6.61 -6.24 2.86
C LYS A 60 7.69 -6.44 3.94
N PRO A 61 7.41 -6.12 5.22
CA PRO A 61 8.38 -6.30 6.30
C PRO A 61 8.78 -7.77 6.51
N ALA A 62 9.86 -7.97 7.26
CA ALA A 62 10.20 -9.28 7.78
C ALA A 62 9.10 -9.79 8.73
N ARG A 63 8.85 -11.10 8.73
CA ARG A 63 7.95 -11.76 9.68
C ARG A 63 8.78 -12.57 10.66
N ALA A 64 8.55 -12.33 11.95
CA ALA A 64 9.12 -13.14 13.02
C ALA A 64 8.09 -14.16 13.50
N SER A 65 8.53 -15.38 13.79
CA SER A 65 7.68 -16.43 14.35
C SER A 65 8.45 -17.40 15.23
N ARG A 66 7.80 -17.92 16.27
CA ARG A 66 8.38 -18.89 17.20
C ARG A 66 7.31 -19.89 17.63
N ARG A 67 7.72 -21.14 17.79
CA ARG A 67 6.88 -22.18 18.38
C ARG A 67 6.94 -22.05 19.90
N THR A 68 5.78 -22.03 20.55
CA THR A 68 5.63 -22.08 22.00
C THR A 68 5.07 -23.45 22.40
N GLU A 69 5.06 -23.75 23.69
CA GLU A 69 4.41 -24.96 24.22
C GLU A 69 2.93 -25.03 23.84
N THR A 70 2.26 -23.86 23.82
CA THR A 70 0.83 -23.72 23.54
C THR A 70 0.49 -23.45 22.07
N GLY A 71 1.49 -23.35 21.18
CA GLY A 71 1.25 -23.16 19.75
C GLY A 71 2.33 -22.36 19.02
N TYR A 72 1.91 -21.33 18.30
CA TYR A 72 2.78 -20.45 17.54
C TYR A 72 2.43 -19.00 17.80
N GLU A 73 3.46 -18.18 17.94
CA GLU A 73 3.35 -16.74 17.95
C GLU A 73 4.15 -16.18 16.77
N GLY A 74 3.63 -15.15 16.11
CA GLY A 74 4.36 -14.54 15.02
C GLY A 74 3.57 -13.49 14.25
N SER A 75 4.27 -12.47 13.82
CA SER A 75 3.72 -11.28 13.17
C SER A 75 4.81 -10.56 12.37
N TYR A 76 4.46 -9.50 11.64
CA TYR A 76 5.47 -8.63 11.04
C TYR A 76 6.22 -7.86 12.13
N CYS A 77 7.50 -7.60 11.90
CA CYS A 77 8.39 -6.92 12.84
C CYS A 77 9.13 -5.76 12.16
N SER A 78 9.43 -4.73 12.95
CA SER A 78 10.23 -3.58 12.50
C SER A 78 11.68 -4.00 12.25
N THR A 79 12.35 -3.36 11.29
CA THR A 79 13.72 -3.73 10.89
C THR A 79 14.71 -3.67 12.05
N ASN A 80 14.56 -2.67 12.93
CA ASN A 80 15.40 -2.49 14.13
C ASN A 80 15.18 -3.57 15.21
N ARG A 81 14.10 -4.35 15.15
CA ARG A 81 13.81 -5.43 16.11
C ARG A 81 14.31 -6.81 15.67
N ILE A 82 14.77 -6.95 14.43
CA ILE A 82 15.18 -8.24 13.87
C ILE A 82 16.31 -8.90 14.70
N ALA A 83 17.32 -8.13 15.12
CA ALA A 83 18.44 -8.66 15.89
C ALA A 83 18.01 -9.20 17.26
N ALA A 84 17.19 -8.43 17.98
CA ALA A 84 16.65 -8.83 19.28
C ALA A 84 15.76 -10.09 19.16
N LEU A 85 14.87 -10.13 18.17
CA LEU A 85 14.00 -11.30 17.95
C LEU A 85 14.81 -12.56 17.58
N ARG A 86 15.92 -12.43 16.85
CA ARG A 86 16.83 -13.56 16.60
C ARG A 86 17.50 -14.05 17.88
N ALA A 87 17.93 -13.15 18.75
CA ALA A 87 18.48 -13.51 20.06
C ALA A 87 17.45 -14.27 20.92
N ASP A 88 16.17 -13.87 20.83
CA ASP A 88 15.03 -14.53 21.46
C ASP A 88 14.56 -15.80 20.73
N ARG A 89 15.37 -16.31 19.79
CA ARG A 89 15.13 -17.55 19.02
C ARG A 89 13.88 -17.54 18.14
N TYR A 90 13.46 -16.37 17.66
CA TYR A 90 12.46 -16.31 16.59
C TYR A 90 13.09 -16.66 15.23
N SER A 91 12.34 -17.42 14.44
CA SER A 91 12.60 -17.59 13.00
C SER A 91 12.12 -16.35 12.25
N ILE A 92 13.01 -15.74 11.46
CA ILE A 92 12.76 -14.49 10.75
C ILE A 92 12.77 -14.72 9.24
N THR A 93 11.68 -14.37 8.55
CA THR A 93 11.65 -14.33 7.09
C THR A 93 12.37 -13.09 6.56
N ARG A 94 12.92 -13.17 5.34
CA ARG A 94 13.47 -11.99 4.67
C ARG A 94 12.36 -10.97 4.38
N ALA A 95 12.65 -9.69 4.61
CA ALA A 95 11.80 -8.61 4.11
C ALA A 95 11.78 -8.62 2.56
N LYS A 96 10.65 -8.24 1.97
CA LYS A 96 10.51 -8.11 0.52
C LYS A 96 10.61 -6.63 0.14
N PRO A 97 11.74 -6.18 -0.44
CA PRO A 97 11.84 -4.81 -0.94
C PRO A 97 10.91 -4.63 -2.14
N SER A 98 10.52 -3.39 -2.40
CA SER A 98 9.84 -3.07 -3.65
C SER A 98 10.82 -3.05 -4.81
N LYS A 99 10.29 -3.33 -5.99
CA LYS A 99 11.02 -3.32 -7.25
C LYS A 99 10.07 -2.77 -8.30
N ILE A 100 10.63 -2.12 -9.30
CA ILE A 100 9.90 -1.83 -10.53
C ILE A 100 9.45 -3.16 -11.12
N GLN A 101 8.17 -3.24 -11.45
CA GLN A 101 7.57 -4.38 -12.11
C GLN A 101 7.29 -3.99 -13.57
N GLY A 102 7.32 -4.95 -14.48
CA GLY A 102 7.04 -4.66 -15.88
C GLY A 102 7.67 -5.70 -16.78
N GLY A 103 7.16 -5.74 -18.00
CA GLY A 103 7.63 -6.62 -19.06
C GLY A 103 7.14 -6.10 -20.40
N ASN A 104 7.19 -6.94 -21.43
CA ASN A 104 6.90 -6.53 -22.81
C ASN A 104 5.51 -5.88 -23.04
N HIS A 105 4.59 -6.04 -22.09
CA HIS A 105 3.20 -5.57 -22.21
C HIS A 105 2.74 -4.71 -21.03
N SER A 106 3.61 -4.43 -20.06
CA SER A 106 3.22 -3.61 -18.92
C SER A 106 4.37 -2.80 -18.35
N ASP A 107 4.03 -1.57 -18.00
CA ASP A 107 4.93 -0.65 -17.33
C ASP A 107 4.42 -0.36 -15.92
N THR A 108 5.35 -0.02 -15.03
CA THR A 108 5.01 0.52 -13.71
C THR A 108 4.78 2.02 -13.83
N TYR A 109 3.59 2.44 -13.41
CA TYR A 109 3.28 3.84 -13.17
C TYR A 109 3.10 4.07 -11.67
N PHE A 110 3.25 5.30 -11.22
CA PHE A 110 3.00 5.68 -9.83
C PHE A 110 2.40 7.08 -9.71
N ALA A 111 1.68 7.31 -8.62
CA ALA A 111 1.33 8.65 -8.13
C ALA A 111 1.90 8.81 -6.72
N THR A 112 2.21 10.05 -6.34
CA THR A 112 2.77 10.33 -5.00
C THR A 112 1.67 10.84 -4.11
N VAL A 113 1.27 10.05 -3.11
CA VAL A 113 0.22 10.45 -2.17
C VAL A 113 0.71 10.38 -0.74
N ASN A 114 0.56 11.48 0.00
CA ASN A 114 1.09 11.64 1.35
C ASN A 114 2.58 11.28 1.46
N GLY A 115 3.37 11.64 0.45
CA GLY A 115 4.81 11.34 0.36
C GLY A 115 5.16 9.91 -0.05
N ILE A 116 4.16 9.06 -0.36
CA ILE A 116 4.37 7.66 -0.76
C ILE A 116 4.14 7.50 -2.26
N LYS A 117 5.10 6.88 -2.96
CA LYS A 117 4.94 6.50 -4.39
C LYS A 117 4.08 5.24 -4.50
N VAL A 118 2.77 5.40 -4.64
CA VAL A 118 1.84 4.29 -4.81
C VAL A 118 1.86 3.86 -6.28
N ALA A 119 2.29 2.64 -6.52
CA ALA A 119 2.58 2.09 -7.83
C ALA A 119 1.53 1.07 -8.28
N PHE A 120 1.34 1.00 -9.59
CA PHE A 120 0.48 0.04 -10.25
C PHE A 120 1.07 -0.34 -11.61
N LEU A 121 0.67 -1.52 -12.09
CA LEU A 121 0.99 -1.95 -13.44
C LEU A 121 -0.14 -1.51 -14.37
N SER A 122 0.22 -0.95 -15.51
CA SER A 122 -0.70 -0.72 -16.62
C SER A 122 -0.08 -1.25 -17.90
N ASN A 123 -0.89 -1.50 -18.93
CA ASN A 123 -0.34 -1.77 -20.26
C ASN A 123 0.55 -0.61 -20.69
N ALA A 124 1.56 -0.85 -21.54
CA ALA A 124 2.43 0.24 -22.00
C ALA A 124 1.60 1.31 -22.73
N LEU A 125 1.37 2.44 -22.05
CA LEU A 125 0.47 3.51 -22.48
C LEU A 125 1.19 4.46 -23.48
N ASP A 126 2.52 4.43 -23.51
CA ASP A 126 3.34 5.32 -24.34
C ASP A 126 3.74 4.72 -25.70
N SER A 127 3.51 3.42 -25.94
CA SER A 127 3.98 2.73 -27.16
C SER A 127 2.88 2.44 -28.20
N GLY A 128 1.76 3.18 -28.17
CA GLY A 128 0.65 2.96 -29.12
C GLY A 128 -0.15 1.67 -28.88
N GLY A 129 -0.01 1.07 -27.69
CA GLY A 129 -0.81 -0.08 -27.27
C GLY A 129 -2.25 0.35 -26.96
N ARG A 130 -3.21 -0.28 -27.64
CA ARG A 130 -4.67 -0.21 -27.46
C ARG A 130 -5.18 0.87 -26.47
N GLY A 131 -5.39 2.08 -26.98
CA GLY A 131 -6.34 3.03 -26.40
C GLY A 131 -5.81 4.03 -25.37
N ALA A 132 -4.51 4.08 -25.08
CA ALA A 132 -3.96 5.20 -24.32
C ALA A 132 -3.76 6.42 -25.23
N ALA A 133 -4.46 7.51 -24.96
CA ALA A 133 -4.18 8.79 -25.61
C ALA A 133 -2.74 9.20 -25.31
N ALA A 134 -2.03 9.72 -26.32
CA ALA A 134 -0.71 10.31 -26.12
C ALA A 134 -0.78 11.36 -24.98
N GLY A 135 0.12 11.27 -24.00
CA GLY A 135 0.11 12.18 -22.83
C GLY A 135 -0.69 11.67 -21.62
N PHE A 136 -1.10 10.40 -21.61
CA PHE A 136 -1.78 9.77 -20.47
C PHE A 136 -1.09 10.05 -19.12
N PRO A 137 0.23 9.82 -18.90
CA PRO A 137 0.80 9.98 -17.57
C PRO A 137 0.55 11.37 -16.97
N SER A 138 0.77 12.43 -17.76
CA SER A 138 0.55 13.81 -17.34
C SER A 138 -0.91 14.15 -17.04
N GLN A 139 -1.86 13.68 -17.86
CA GLN A 139 -3.28 14.02 -17.70
C GLN A 139 -3.88 13.39 -16.43
N TYR A 140 -3.37 12.23 -16.02
CA TYR A 140 -3.86 11.50 -14.84
C TYR A 140 -2.97 11.70 -13.61
N GLY A 141 -2.00 12.62 -13.68
CA GLY A 141 -1.07 12.93 -12.59
C GLY A 141 -0.18 11.75 -12.18
N VAL A 142 -0.02 10.75 -13.05
CA VAL A 142 0.82 9.57 -12.79
C VAL A 142 2.13 9.69 -13.56
N ARG A 143 3.16 8.99 -13.09
CA ARG A 143 4.50 9.03 -13.68
C ARG A 143 4.96 7.63 -13.99
N LEU A 144 5.61 7.45 -15.13
CA LEU A 144 6.33 6.22 -15.46
C LEU A 144 7.48 6.05 -14.47
N ALA A 145 7.60 4.88 -13.86
CA ALA A 145 8.70 4.57 -12.95
C ALA A 145 10.01 4.39 -13.73
N THR A 146 11.07 4.96 -13.19
CA THR A 146 12.44 4.88 -13.71
C THR A 146 13.32 4.12 -12.73
N SER A 147 14.55 3.76 -13.13
CA SER A 147 15.49 3.06 -12.24
C SER A 147 15.73 3.77 -10.90
N ALA A 148 15.62 5.11 -10.86
CA ALA A 148 15.73 5.93 -9.65
C ALA A 148 14.61 5.64 -8.62
N ASP A 149 13.47 5.09 -9.05
CA ASP A 149 12.34 4.77 -8.18
C ASP A 149 12.46 3.37 -7.55
N THR A 150 13.49 2.60 -7.90
CA THR A 150 13.69 1.24 -7.39
C THR A 150 13.82 1.25 -5.87
N GLY A 151 12.95 0.49 -5.19
CA GLY A 151 12.94 0.41 -3.73
C GLY A 151 12.08 1.48 -3.05
N GLU A 152 11.44 2.37 -3.81
CA GLU A 152 10.58 3.45 -3.28
C GLU A 152 9.09 3.22 -3.52
N LEU A 153 8.76 2.27 -4.38
CA LEU A 153 7.40 2.04 -4.86
C LEU A 153 6.57 1.17 -3.89
N VAL A 154 5.29 1.47 -3.79
CA VAL A 154 4.33 0.70 -2.97
C VAL A 154 3.20 0.17 -3.83
N TYR A 155 3.11 -1.15 -3.93
CA TYR A 155 2.13 -1.86 -4.76
C TYR A 155 1.00 -2.46 -3.92
N GLY A 156 -0.22 -2.33 -4.43
CA GLY A 156 -1.40 -3.02 -3.89
C GLY A 156 -1.75 -2.61 -2.47
N ALA A 157 -1.49 -1.36 -2.09
CA ALA A 157 -1.92 -0.81 -0.81
C ALA A 157 -3.46 -0.68 -0.77
N GLU A 158 -4.05 -1.03 0.37
CA GLU A 158 -5.45 -0.72 0.68
C GLU A 158 -5.60 0.74 1.09
N PHE A 159 -4.55 1.29 1.71
CA PHE A 159 -4.39 2.70 2.01
C PHE A 159 -2.90 3.01 1.93
N PRO A 160 -2.44 4.09 1.28
CA PRO A 160 -3.22 4.99 0.46
C PRO A 160 -3.60 4.32 -0.88
N ARG A 161 -4.88 4.39 -1.30
CA ARG A 161 -5.40 3.69 -2.50
C ARG A 161 -5.71 4.65 -3.62
N LEU A 162 -5.03 4.49 -4.76
CA LEU A 162 -5.29 5.30 -5.95
C LEU A 162 -6.71 5.07 -6.51
N PRO A 163 -7.46 6.14 -6.81
CA PRO A 163 -8.74 6.04 -7.47
C PRO A 163 -8.60 5.44 -8.87
N SER A 164 -9.58 4.66 -9.29
CA SER A 164 -9.71 4.19 -10.67
C SER A 164 -10.64 5.11 -11.45
N TYR A 165 -10.14 5.60 -12.58
CA TYR A 165 -10.90 6.31 -13.59
C TYR A 165 -11.19 5.38 -14.78
N SER A 166 -12.35 5.56 -15.42
CA SER A 166 -12.70 4.88 -16.65
C SER A 166 -13.63 5.70 -17.53
N TYR A 167 -13.54 5.49 -18.84
CA TYR A 167 -14.44 6.07 -19.84
C TYR A 167 -14.56 5.12 -21.04
N ASP A 168 -15.63 5.28 -21.80
CA ASP A 168 -15.88 4.52 -23.02
C ASP A 168 -15.10 5.15 -24.19
N LEU A 169 -14.42 4.31 -24.96
CA LEU A 169 -13.76 4.67 -26.21
C LEU A 169 -14.77 4.66 -27.37
N GLU A 170 -14.45 5.36 -28.45
CA GLU A 170 -15.30 5.44 -29.64
C GLU A 170 -15.61 4.07 -30.27
N ASP A 171 -14.72 3.09 -30.08
CA ASP A 171 -14.89 1.72 -30.55
C ASP A 171 -15.76 0.85 -29.62
N GLY A 172 -16.32 1.44 -28.56
CA GLY A 172 -17.15 0.77 -27.55
C GLY A 172 -16.35 -0.01 -26.50
N SER A 173 -15.02 0.01 -26.54
CA SER A 173 -14.19 -0.56 -25.48
C SER A 173 -14.05 0.40 -24.30
N VAL A 174 -13.73 -0.12 -23.11
CA VAL A 174 -13.60 0.70 -21.89
C VAL A 174 -12.13 0.91 -21.58
N PHE A 175 -11.72 2.17 -21.53
CA PHE A 175 -10.44 2.53 -20.94
C PHE A 175 -10.58 2.57 -19.41
N SER A 176 -9.61 2.01 -18.68
CA SER A 176 -9.55 2.16 -17.21
C SER A 176 -8.12 2.21 -16.71
N SER A 177 -7.83 3.15 -15.81
CA SER A 177 -6.52 3.27 -15.19
C SER A 177 -6.61 3.87 -13.79
N LYS A 178 -5.48 3.92 -13.09
CA LYS A 178 -5.32 4.62 -11.82
C LYS A 178 -4.88 6.06 -12.07
N THR A 179 -5.35 6.96 -11.22
CA THR A 179 -5.02 8.39 -11.30
C THR A 179 -4.54 8.91 -9.96
N ASP A 180 -3.77 10.00 -9.99
CA ASP A 180 -3.49 10.80 -8.81
C ASP A 180 -4.82 11.38 -8.26
N PRO A 181 -5.08 11.28 -6.95
CA PRO A 181 -6.29 11.85 -6.34
C PRO A 181 -6.47 13.34 -6.57
N SER A 182 -5.38 14.11 -6.71
CA SER A 182 -5.44 15.54 -6.99
C SER A 182 -6.07 15.87 -8.35
N GLN A 183 -6.02 14.94 -9.30
CA GLN A 183 -6.59 15.09 -10.64
C GLN A 183 -8.07 14.66 -10.72
N ALA A 184 -8.63 14.15 -9.62
CA ALA A 184 -9.94 13.52 -9.64
C ALA A 184 -11.06 14.47 -10.10
N ASN A 185 -11.08 15.71 -9.60
CA ASN A 185 -12.11 16.68 -9.93
C ASN A 185 -12.05 17.09 -11.41
N GLU A 186 -10.85 17.27 -11.95
CA GLU A 186 -10.66 17.64 -13.35
C GLU A 186 -11.14 16.52 -14.29
N LEU A 187 -10.80 15.27 -13.96
CA LEU A 187 -11.21 14.09 -14.72
C LEU A 187 -12.71 13.79 -14.65
N LEU A 188 -13.36 14.12 -13.53
CA LEU A 188 -14.82 14.01 -13.41
C LEU A 188 -15.51 14.99 -14.37
N ASN A 189 -14.98 16.21 -14.47
CA ASN A 189 -15.52 17.24 -15.37
C ASN A 189 -15.29 16.91 -16.85
N SER A 190 -14.36 16.01 -17.18
CA SER A 190 -14.12 15.55 -18.56
C SER A 190 -15.05 14.41 -19.01
N GLY A 191 -16.10 14.09 -18.23
CA GLY A 191 -17.14 13.14 -18.61
C GLY A 191 -16.82 11.67 -18.32
N GLY A 192 -15.73 11.36 -17.61
CA GLY A 192 -15.45 9.99 -17.20
C GLY A 192 -16.01 9.64 -15.82
N LEU A 193 -15.93 8.35 -15.50
CA LEU A 193 -16.53 7.79 -14.30
C LEU A 193 -15.44 7.28 -13.35
N PHE A 194 -15.59 7.61 -12.07
CA PHE A 194 -14.85 6.98 -10.98
C PHE A 194 -15.63 5.78 -10.47
N LYS A 195 -14.93 4.69 -10.14
CA LYS A 195 -15.58 3.55 -9.50
C LYS A 195 -16.09 3.99 -8.11
N GLU A 196 -17.34 3.68 -7.77
CA GLU A 196 -18.00 4.13 -6.52
C GLU A 196 -17.18 3.84 -5.25
N LYS A 197 -16.49 2.70 -5.19
CA LYS A 197 -15.59 2.35 -4.07
C LYS A 197 -14.38 3.28 -3.91
N ASP A 198 -14.09 4.08 -4.94
CA ASP A 198 -13.03 5.07 -4.98
C ASP A 198 -13.59 6.51 -4.88
N ALA A 199 -14.93 6.70 -4.84
CA ALA A 199 -15.62 8.00 -4.81
C ALA A 199 -15.55 8.71 -3.44
N GLY A 200 -15.01 8.06 -2.41
CA GLY A 200 -14.58 8.70 -1.16
C GLY A 200 -13.08 8.97 -1.19
N PHE A 201 -12.65 9.94 -2.00
CA PHE A 201 -11.24 10.27 -2.19
C PHE A 201 -10.53 10.54 -0.85
N TYR A 202 -9.45 9.80 -0.60
CA TYR A 202 -8.21 10.17 0.14
C TYR A 202 -8.24 11.06 1.39
N ASN A 203 -9.38 11.29 2.00
CA ASN A 203 -9.49 12.04 3.24
C ASN A 203 -9.49 11.07 4.42
N GLN A 204 -9.36 11.62 5.63
CA GLN A 204 -9.55 10.84 6.87
C GLN A 204 -10.86 10.04 6.86
N GLY A 205 -11.89 10.48 6.12
CA GLY A 205 -13.14 9.77 5.92
C GLY A 205 -13.01 8.40 5.23
N HIS A 206 -12.09 8.22 4.27
CA HIS A 206 -11.85 6.90 3.65
C HIS A 206 -11.11 5.96 4.60
N PHE A 207 -10.12 6.48 5.34
CA PHE A 207 -9.47 5.73 6.41
C PHE A 207 -10.49 5.33 7.50
N ALA A 208 -11.37 6.26 7.87
CA ALA A 208 -12.45 6.06 8.81
C ALA A 208 -13.43 4.97 8.37
N ALA A 209 -13.87 5.02 7.13
CA ALA A 209 -14.82 4.07 6.55
C ALA A 209 -14.21 2.65 6.41
N LEU A 210 -12.94 2.54 6.02
CA LEU A 210 -12.27 1.24 5.85
C LEU A 210 -11.96 0.54 7.17
N TYR A 211 -11.62 1.31 8.21
CA TYR A 211 -11.10 0.74 9.46
C TYR A 211 -12.00 0.99 10.67
N GLY A 212 -13.18 1.59 10.49
CA GLY A 212 -14.14 1.88 11.58
C GLY A 212 -13.62 2.96 12.53
N VAL A 213 -12.84 3.89 12.00
CA VAL A 213 -12.11 4.91 12.76
C VAL A 213 -12.78 6.25 12.52
N THR A 214 -13.85 6.58 13.24
CA THR A 214 -14.56 7.86 13.03
C THR A 214 -13.57 9.04 13.03
N ALA A 215 -13.60 9.87 11.99
CA ALA A 215 -12.92 11.15 12.00
C ALA A 215 -13.65 12.03 13.04
N ASN A 216 -12.92 12.51 14.05
CA ASN A 216 -13.45 13.48 15.01
C ASN A 216 -13.44 14.87 14.39
#